data_AF-A0A3B9GHQ0-F1
#
_entry.id   AF-A0A3B9GHQ0-F1
#
_cell.length_a   1.000
_cell.length_b   1.000
_cell.length_c   1.000
_cell.angle_alpha   90.00
_cell.angle_beta   90.00
_cell.angle_gamma   90.00
#
_symmetry.space_group_name_H-M   'P 1'
#
loop_
_entity.id
_entity.type
_entity.pdbx_description
1 polymer ?
#
loop_
_entity_poly.entity_id
_entity_poly.type
_entity_poly.pdbx_seq_one_letter_code
_entity_poly.pdbx_strand_id
1 'polypeptide(L)'
;MEDSYLEVSMKRSLSVLVIIFVAATMGAFAQSGGERTVEESYLQESLETMIIREQAYADSKDMKLVALQYIRQAIDEGRMNQDIARALEFLATETTSTIIRAGGVGRVLNNYPDVRREAALLLGEFKTVAAKDALLKVALSDNEPMVIAAAMRSLGKVGMNDNDDVTQAIAFIVNRFDILMPDNSLAFESLVALELLAKAQGGLKDTAAIRAIMRIADGSYITPVRQKARNLLNDLRTASNSSGK
;
A
#
# COMPACT_ATOMS: atom_id res chain seq x y z
N MET A 1 47.42 -63.62 19.00
CA MET A 1 47.68 -62.25 18.52
C MET A 1 46.85 -61.94 17.26
N GLU A 2 45.79 -62.72 16.96
CA GLU A 2 44.88 -62.51 15.83
C GLU A 2 43.62 -61.69 16.19
N ASP A 3 43.06 -61.87 17.41
CA ASP A 3 41.75 -61.27 17.76
C ASP A 3 41.76 -59.73 17.83
N SER A 4 42.90 -59.13 18.17
CA SER A 4 43.08 -57.67 18.21
C SER A 4 42.95 -57.02 16.82
N TYR A 5 43.37 -57.72 15.76
CA TYR A 5 43.31 -57.18 14.39
C TYR A 5 41.90 -57.22 13.81
N LEU A 6 41.10 -58.22 14.18
CA LEU A 6 39.70 -58.35 13.73
C LEU A 6 38.79 -57.29 14.35
N GLU A 7 38.95 -56.98 15.65
CA GLU A 7 38.18 -55.94 16.32
C GLU A 7 38.44 -54.53 15.75
N VAL A 8 39.71 -54.22 15.46
CA VAL A 8 40.10 -52.91 14.91
C VAL A 8 39.62 -52.75 13.46
N SER A 9 39.65 -53.82 12.66
CA SER A 9 39.13 -53.83 11.29
C SER A 9 37.60 -53.64 11.25
N MET A 10 36.88 -54.32 12.15
CA MET A 10 35.42 -54.23 12.22
C MET A 10 34.93 -52.86 12.72
N LYS A 11 35.62 -52.26 13.71
CA LYS A 11 35.32 -50.89 14.19
C LYS A 11 35.60 -49.82 13.12
N ARG A 12 36.63 -50.00 12.29
CA ARG A 12 36.93 -49.12 11.15
C ARG A 12 35.89 -49.25 10.03
N SER A 13 35.47 -50.47 9.70
CA SER A 13 34.42 -50.73 8.71
C SER A 13 33.07 -50.14 9.12
N LEU A 14 32.69 -50.30 10.40
CA LEU A 14 31.44 -49.72 10.95
C LEU A 14 31.47 -48.19 10.98
N SER A 15 32.63 -47.60 11.30
CA SER A 15 32.79 -46.13 11.31
C SER A 15 32.71 -45.53 9.91
N VAL A 16 33.26 -46.22 8.90
CA VAL A 16 33.18 -45.80 7.49
C VAL A 16 31.74 -45.91 6.96
N LEU A 17 31.01 -46.96 7.34
CA LEU A 17 29.61 -47.14 6.92
C LEU A 17 28.68 -46.06 7.51
N VAL A 18 28.90 -45.65 8.76
CA VAL A 18 28.14 -44.58 9.42
C VAL A 18 28.44 -43.21 8.80
N ILE A 19 29.70 -42.94 8.44
CA ILE A 19 30.08 -41.67 7.77
C ILE A 19 29.44 -41.58 6.37
N ILE A 20 29.39 -42.69 5.63
CA ILE A 20 28.73 -42.73 4.31
C ILE A 20 27.21 -42.53 4.44
N PHE A 21 26.57 -43.10 5.46
CA PHE A 21 25.13 -42.93 5.69
C PHE A 21 24.76 -41.50 6.13
N VAL A 22 25.60 -40.85 6.93
CA VAL A 22 25.43 -39.43 7.31
C VAL A 22 25.69 -38.48 6.13
N ALA A 23 26.65 -38.82 5.25
CA ALA A 23 26.87 -38.04 4.02
C ALA A 23 25.72 -38.17 3.01
N ALA A 24 25.06 -39.33 2.95
CA ALA A 24 23.92 -39.56 2.05
C ALA A 24 22.65 -38.79 2.47
N THR A 25 22.46 -38.52 3.78
CA THR A 25 21.34 -37.71 4.26
C THR A 25 21.58 -36.21 4.14
N MET A 26 22.83 -35.74 4.15
CA MET A 26 23.14 -34.32 3.93
C MET A 26 22.90 -33.85 2.49
N GLY A 27 22.91 -34.74 1.50
CA GLY A 27 22.55 -34.43 0.11
C GLY A 27 21.05 -34.22 -0.11
N ALA A 28 20.18 -34.78 0.75
CA ALA A 28 18.73 -34.71 0.61
C ALA A 28 18.11 -33.41 1.19
N PHE A 29 18.87 -32.61 1.94
CA PHE A 29 18.39 -31.36 2.55
C PHE A 29 19.01 -30.09 1.95
N ALA A 30 19.80 -30.20 0.88
CA ALA A 30 20.43 -29.06 0.20
C ALA A 30 19.64 -28.54 -1.03
N GLN A 31 18.43 -29.03 -1.26
CA GLN A 31 17.61 -28.64 -2.42
C GLN A 31 16.38 -27.82 -1.97
N SER A 32 16.61 -26.67 -1.34
CA SER A 32 15.56 -25.66 -1.10
C SER A 32 15.80 -24.33 -1.83
N GLY A 33 16.86 -24.25 -2.65
CA GLY A 33 17.19 -23.08 -3.47
C GLY A 33 17.24 -23.42 -4.96
N GLY A 34 16.26 -24.18 -5.47
CA GLY A 34 16.19 -24.49 -6.90
C GLY A 34 15.93 -23.22 -7.71
N GLU A 35 16.83 -22.91 -8.64
CA GLU A 35 16.59 -21.93 -9.70
C GLU A 35 15.29 -22.30 -10.41
N ARG A 36 14.26 -21.46 -10.27
CA ARG A 36 12.98 -21.68 -10.92
C ARG A 36 13.17 -21.51 -12.42
N THR A 37 12.53 -22.40 -13.18
CA THR A 37 12.52 -22.24 -14.63
C THR A 37 11.68 -21.01 -15.00
N VAL A 38 12.02 -20.39 -16.14
CA VAL A 38 11.32 -19.20 -16.64
C VAL A 38 9.81 -19.45 -16.80
N GLU A 39 9.44 -20.65 -17.27
CA GLU A 39 8.04 -21.07 -17.43
C GLU A 39 7.30 -21.20 -16.08
N GLU A 40 7.94 -21.78 -15.07
CA GLU A 40 7.35 -21.87 -13.72
C GLU A 40 7.11 -20.48 -13.12
N SER A 41 8.01 -19.53 -13.37
CA SER A 41 7.85 -18.15 -12.93
C SER A 41 6.64 -17.48 -13.61
N TYR A 42 6.49 -17.62 -14.93
CA TYR A 42 5.36 -17.04 -15.66
C TYR A 42 4.02 -17.68 -15.25
N LEU A 43 3.98 -19.00 -15.10
CA LEU A 43 2.78 -19.70 -14.66
C LEU A 43 2.38 -19.28 -13.25
N GLN A 44 3.33 -19.14 -12.33
CA GLN A 44 3.06 -18.68 -10.97
C GLN A 44 2.49 -17.25 -10.95
N GLU A 45 3.08 -16.32 -11.71
CA GLU A 45 2.58 -14.94 -11.78
C GLU A 45 1.15 -14.89 -12.36
N SER A 46 0.87 -15.70 -13.38
CA SER A 46 -0.46 -15.81 -13.98
C SER A 46 -1.51 -16.37 -13.00
N LEU A 47 -1.12 -17.36 -12.19
CA LEU A 47 -1.97 -17.97 -11.19
C LEU A 47 -2.21 -17.04 -10.00
N GLU A 48 -1.17 -16.37 -9.49
CA GLU A 48 -1.27 -15.37 -8.42
C GLU A 48 -2.25 -14.26 -8.83
N THR A 49 -2.09 -13.71 -10.04
CA THR A 49 -2.95 -12.67 -10.57
C THR A 49 -4.41 -13.14 -10.71
N MET A 50 -4.62 -14.39 -11.14
CA MET A 50 -5.96 -14.99 -11.20
C MET A 50 -6.59 -15.11 -9.81
N ILE A 51 -5.85 -15.64 -8.83
CA ILE A 51 -6.32 -15.79 -7.45
C ILE A 51 -6.69 -14.42 -6.85
N ILE A 52 -5.83 -13.42 -7.02
CA ILE A 52 -6.07 -12.04 -6.58
C ILE A 52 -7.39 -11.52 -7.17
N ARG A 53 -7.60 -11.69 -8.47
CA ARG A 53 -8.82 -11.23 -9.14
C ARG A 53 -10.06 -11.94 -8.60
N GLU A 54 -10.07 -13.28 -8.55
CA GLU A 54 -11.25 -14.01 -8.08
C GLU A 54 -11.62 -13.63 -6.64
N GLN A 55 -10.62 -13.43 -5.78
CA GLN A 55 -10.85 -13.06 -4.38
C GLN A 55 -11.25 -11.59 -4.19
N ALA A 56 -10.67 -10.66 -4.95
CA ALA A 56 -11.00 -9.24 -4.86
C ALA A 56 -12.46 -8.97 -5.25
N TYR A 57 -12.95 -9.66 -6.28
CA TYR A 57 -14.30 -9.50 -6.82
C TYR A 57 -15.36 -10.36 -6.12
N ALA A 58 -14.96 -11.20 -5.16
CA ALA A 58 -15.89 -11.96 -4.34
C ALA A 58 -16.71 -11.06 -3.41
N ASP A 59 -17.92 -11.48 -3.06
CA ASP A 59 -18.78 -10.74 -2.10
C ASP A 59 -18.28 -10.82 -0.65
N SER A 60 -17.46 -11.82 -0.33
CA SER A 60 -16.98 -12.07 1.02
C SER A 60 -15.86 -11.09 1.41
N LYS A 61 -16.04 -10.41 2.54
CA LYS A 61 -14.99 -9.60 3.17
C LYS A 61 -13.69 -10.37 3.38
N ASP A 62 -13.78 -11.63 3.83
CA ASP A 62 -12.59 -12.44 4.13
C ASP A 62 -11.77 -12.69 2.87
N MET A 63 -12.43 -12.98 1.74
CA MET A 63 -11.75 -13.16 0.46
C MET A 63 -11.05 -11.88 0.01
N LYS A 64 -11.70 -10.72 0.16
CA LYS A 64 -11.08 -9.43 -0.15
C LYS A 64 -9.85 -9.15 0.72
N LEU A 65 -9.90 -9.50 2.00
CA LEU A 65 -8.75 -9.36 2.91
C LEU A 65 -7.60 -10.28 2.51
N VAL A 66 -7.89 -11.51 2.08
CA VAL A 66 -6.86 -12.43 1.54
C VAL A 66 -6.28 -11.88 0.23
N ALA A 67 -7.11 -11.35 -0.67
CA ALA A 67 -6.63 -10.69 -1.90
C ALA A 67 -5.65 -9.55 -1.59
N LEU A 68 -5.97 -8.71 -0.60
CA LEU A 68 -5.09 -7.61 -0.17
C LEU A 68 -3.76 -8.11 0.42
N GLN A 69 -3.74 -9.28 1.08
CA GLN A 69 -2.50 -9.89 1.57
C GLN A 69 -1.61 -10.33 0.41
N TYR A 70 -2.17 -11.03 -0.59
CA TYR A 70 -1.43 -11.41 -1.80
C TYR A 70 -0.93 -10.19 -2.56
N ILE A 71 -1.76 -9.16 -2.72
CA ILE A 71 -1.37 -7.92 -3.39
C ILE A 71 -0.22 -7.23 -2.64
N ARG A 72 -0.30 -7.12 -1.30
CA ARG A 72 0.79 -6.54 -0.51
C ARG A 72 2.09 -7.31 -0.74
N GLN A 73 2.04 -8.64 -0.66
CA GLN A 73 3.22 -9.47 -0.89
C GLN A 73 3.79 -9.24 -2.29
N ALA A 74 2.94 -9.19 -3.32
CA ALA A 74 3.38 -8.91 -4.69
C ALA A 74 4.05 -7.54 -4.81
N ILE A 75 3.51 -6.50 -4.18
CA ILE A 75 4.10 -5.15 -4.15
C ILE A 75 5.46 -5.16 -3.42
N ASP A 76 5.53 -5.77 -2.25
CA ASP A 76 6.75 -5.87 -1.44
C ASP A 76 7.87 -6.64 -2.18
N GLU A 77 7.48 -7.62 -3.00
CA GLU A 77 8.38 -8.41 -3.84
C GLU A 77 8.60 -7.79 -5.24
N GLY A 78 8.09 -6.58 -5.50
CA GLY A 78 8.30 -5.82 -6.73
C GLY A 78 7.52 -6.31 -7.96
N ARG A 79 6.58 -7.24 -7.79
CA ARG A 79 5.69 -7.78 -8.84
C ARG A 79 4.46 -6.91 -9.10
N MET A 80 4.66 -5.61 -9.27
CA MET A 80 3.57 -4.68 -9.57
C MET A 80 3.18 -4.78 -11.05
N ASN A 81 1.92 -5.11 -11.34
CA ASN A 81 1.37 -5.15 -12.69
C ASN A 81 -0.01 -4.49 -12.79
N GLN A 82 -0.53 -4.34 -14.02
CA GLN A 82 -1.78 -3.64 -14.28
C GLN A 82 -3.01 -4.36 -13.70
N ASP A 83 -2.99 -5.69 -13.60
CA ASP A 83 -4.12 -6.44 -13.07
C ASP A 83 -4.24 -6.27 -11.55
N ILE A 84 -3.10 -6.21 -10.85
CA ILE A 84 -3.06 -5.84 -9.43
C ILE A 84 -3.60 -4.42 -9.23
N ALA A 85 -3.20 -3.46 -10.06
CA ALA A 85 -3.71 -2.10 -9.99
C ALA A 85 -5.24 -2.06 -10.16
N ARG A 86 -5.79 -2.77 -11.16
CA ARG A 86 -7.24 -2.86 -11.38
C ARG A 86 -7.98 -3.51 -10.21
N ALA A 87 -7.40 -4.55 -9.60
CA ALA A 87 -7.98 -5.18 -8.41
C ALA A 87 -8.03 -4.20 -7.24
N LEU A 88 -6.97 -3.42 -7.02
CA LEU A 88 -6.94 -2.37 -6.01
C LEU A 88 -7.93 -1.23 -6.29
N GLU A 89 -8.07 -0.79 -7.55
CA GLU A 89 -9.05 0.22 -7.95
C GLU A 89 -10.49 -0.25 -7.66
N PHE A 90 -10.80 -1.51 -7.97
CA PHE A 90 -12.09 -2.11 -7.65
C PHE A 90 -12.34 -2.12 -6.13
N LEU A 91 -11.38 -2.63 -5.36
CA LEU A 91 -11.51 -2.74 -3.90
C LEU A 91 -11.59 -1.36 -3.23
N ALA A 92 -10.80 -0.39 -3.67
CA ALA A 92 -10.77 0.96 -3.09
C ALA A 92 -12.07 1.73 -3.36
N THR A 93 -12.72 1.47 -4.49
CA THR A 93 -13.96 2.18 -4.89
C THR A 93 -15.23 1.36 -4.67
N GLU A 94 -15.13 0.18 -4.06
CA GLU A 94 -16.28 -0.63 -3.69
C GLU A 94 -17.22 0.16 -2.76
N THR A 95 -18.54 -0.08 -2.79
CA THR A 95 -19.57 0.73 -2.09
C THR A 95 -19.75 2.16 -2.58
N THR A 96 -18.74 2.76 -3.20
CA THR A 96 -18.82 4.08 -3.82
C THR A 96 -19.26 3.98 -5.28
N SER A 97 -18.67 3.02 -6.02
CA SER A 97 -19.03 2.73 -7.42
C SER A 97 -20.15 1.69 -7.53
N THR A 98 -20.17 0.72 -6.61
CA THR A 98 -21.10 -0.43 -6.66
C THR A 98 -21.71 -0.62 -5.29
N ILE A 99 -23.02 -0.41 -5.17
CA ILE A 99 -23.76 -0.58 -3.91
C ILE A 99 -24.65 -1.81 -4.04
N ILE A 100 -24.35 -2.85 -3.25
CA ILE A 100 -25.18 -4.07 -3.17
C ILE A 100 -26.05 -3.97 -1.93
N ARG A 101 -27.38 -4.10 -2.10
CA ARG A 101 -28.35 -4.00 -1.00
C ARG A 101 -29.09 -5.31 -0.78
N ALA A 102 -29.34 -5.64 0.49
CA ALA A 102 -30.22 -6.76 0.85
C ALA A 102 -31.61 -6.56 0.23
N GLY A 103 -32.06 -7.49 -0.63
CA GLY A 103 -33.34 -7.38 -1.32
C GLY A 103 -33.48 -6.13 -2.22
N GLY A 104 -32.36 -5.53 -2.68
CA GLY A 104 -32.34 -4.38 -3.58
C GLY A 104 -32.55 -3.01 -2.91
N VAL A 105 -33.20 -2.95 -1.74
CA VAL A 105 -33.49 -1.68 -1.03
C VAL A 105 -33.00 -1.63 0.42
N GLY A 106 -32.55 -2.75 0.97
CA GLY A 106 -32.14 -2.87 2.38
C GLY A 106 -30.74 -2.35 2.69
N ARG A 107 -30.16 -2.91 3.77
CA ARG A 107 -28.80 -2.59 4.21
C ARG A 107 -27.78 -2.84 3.09
N VAL A 108 -26.74 -2.01 3.04
CA VAL A 108 -25.59 -2.20 2.14
C VAL A 108 -24.81 -3.43 2.62
N LEU A 109 -24.55 -4.37 1.72
CA LEU A 109 -23.91 -5.65 2.02
C LEU A 109 -22.39 -5.62 1.82
N ASN A 110 -21.91 -4.82 0.86
CA ASN A 110 -20.50 -4.77 0.48
C ASN A 110 -19.74 -3.58 1.11
N ASN A 111 -20.24 -3.03 2.23
CA ASN A 111 -19.58 -1.91 2.91
C ASN A 111 -18.47 -2.39 3.85
N TYR A 112 -17.23 -2.41 3.34
CA TYR A 112 -16.03 -2.82 4.08
C TYR A 112 -14.98 -1.70 4.12
N PRO A 113 -15.10 -0.71 5.01
CA PRO A 113 -14.20 0.46 5.05
C PRO A 113 -12.72 0.09 5.25
N ASP A 114 -12.43 -0.97 5.99
CA ASP A 114 -11.07 -1.46 6.21
C ASP A 114 -10.43 -2.01 4.92
N VAL A 115 -11.19 -2.73 4.11
CA VAL A 115 -10.77 -3.19 2.77
C VAL A 115 -10.47 -1.99 1.87
N ARG A 116 -11.37 -0.99 1.81
CA ARG A 116 -11.19 0.19 0.95
C ARG A 116 -10.00 1.04 1.37
N ARG A 117 -9.85 1.25 2.68
CA ARG A 117 -8.71 1.97 3.27
C ARG A 117 -7.41 1.30 2.85
N GLU A 118 -7.31 -0.02 3.00
CA GLU A 118 -6.09 -0.75 2.67
C GLU A 118 -5.80 -0.77 1.18
N ALA A 119 -6.83 -0.97 0.35
CA ALA A 119 -6.70 -0.89 -1.10
C ALA A 119 -6.20 0.49 -1.55
N ALA A 120 -6.73 1.58 -0.98
CA ALA A 120 -6.26 2.93 -1.27
C ALA A 120 -4.79 3.14 -0.86
N LEU A 121 -4.34 2.59 0.27
CA LEU A 121 -2.94 2.67 0.69
C LEU A 121 -2.00 1.96 -0.28
N LEU A 122 -2.34 0.73 -0.69
CA LEU A 122 -1.56 -0.06 -1.64
C LEU A 122 -1.57 0.55 -3.05
N LEU A 123 -2.70 1.12 -3.47
CA LEU A 123 -2.81 1.79 -4.77
C LEU A 123 -1.89 3.01 -4.87
N GLY A 124 -1.56 3.65 -3.74
CA GLY A 124 -0.59 4.76 -3.68
C GLY A 124 0.84 4.39 -4.09
N GLU A 125 1.18 3.10 -4.13
CA GLU A 125 2.47 2.61 -4.64
C GLU A 125 2.53 2.63 -6.18
N PHE A 126 1.37 2.68 -6.85
CA PHE A 126 1.27 2.77 -8.30
C PHE A 126 1.34 4.23 -8.74
N LYS A 127 2.52 4.66 -9.21
CA LYS A 127 2.73 6.01 -9.73
C LYS A 127 2.19 6.19 -11.15
N THR A 128 0.88 6.01 -11.31
CA THR A 128 0.19 6.09 -12.60
C THR A 128 -0.98 7.08 -12.53
N VAL A 129 -1.38 7.61 -13.70
CA VAL A 129 -2.55 8.50 -13.81
C VAL A 129 -3.83 7.77 -13.38
N ALA A 130 -3.99 6.49 -13.75
CA ALA A 130 -5.14 5.68 -13.35
C ALA A 130 -5.25 5.55 -11.82
N ALA A 131 -4.14 5.30 -11.12
CA ALA A 131 -4.10 5.26 -9.67
C ALA A 131 -4.44 6.63 -9.05
N LYS A 132 -3.89 7.73 -9.59
CA LYS A 132 -4.24 9.10 -9.18
C LYS A 132 -5.75 9.33 -9.28
N ASP A 133 -6.35 9.03 -10.43
CA ASP A 133 -7.76 9.30 -10.71
C ASP A 133 -8.68 8.46 -9.83
N ALA A 134 -8.34 7.18 -9.62
CA ALA A 134 -9.07 6.30 -8.71
C ALA A 134 -9.02 6.81 -7.26
N LEU A 135 -7.84 7.23 -6.78
CA LEU A 135 -7.68 7.78 -5.43
C LEU A 135 -8.41 9.12 -5.26
N LEU A 136 -8.43 9.97 -6.28
CA LEU A 136 -9.22 11.21 -6.31
C LEU A 136 -10.71 10.89 -6.15
N LYS A 137 -11.21 9.89 -6.88
CA LYS A 137 -12.59 9.43 -6.74
C LYS A 137 -12.87 9.00 -5.30
N VAL A 138 -12.04 8.15 -4.72
CA VAL A 138 -12.20 7.69 -3.32
C VAL A 138 -12.23 8.88 -2.36
N ALA A 139 -11.25 9.79 -2.45
CA ALA A 139 -11.15 10.93 -1.55
C ALA A 139 -12.38 11.86 -1.58
N LEU A 140 -12.97 12.05 -2.77
CA LEU A 140 -14.09 12.98 -2.95
C LEU A 140 -15.46 12.37 -2.64
N SER A 141 -15.60 11.03 -2.71
CA SER A 141 -16.91 10.38 -2.67
C SER A 141 -17.08 9.34 -1.57
N ASP A 142 -16.01 8.88 -0.92
CA ASP A 142 -16.14 8.01 0.24
C ASP A 142 -16.78 8.76 1.43
N ASN A 143 -17.49 8.02 2.27
CA ASN A 143 -18.18 8.56 3.44
C ASN A 143 -17.42 8.29 4.75
N GLU A 144 -16.39 7.44 4.73
CA GLU A 144 -15.63 7.06 5.90
C GLU A 144 -14.33 7.89 6.01
N PRO A 145 -14.17 8.74 7.06
CA PRO A 145 -13.02 9.62 7.18
C PRO A 145 -11.66 8.90 7.11
N MET A 146 -11.58 7.68 7.63
CA MET A 146 -10.35 6.88 7.59
C MET A 146 -9.97 6.43 6.16
N VAL A 147 -10.95 6.23 5.28
CA VAL A 147 -10.72 5.86 3.87
C VAL A 147 -10.29 7.10 3.08
N ILE A 148 -10.96 8.24 3.31
CA ILE A 148 -10.59 9.53 2.73
C ILE A 148 -9.14 9.88 3.09
N ALA A 149 -8.77 9.77 4.38
CA ALA A 149 -7.42 10.05 4.84
C ALA A 149 -6.35 9.15 4.19
N ALA A 150 -6.65 7.86 4.01
CA ALA A 150 -5.78 6.94 3.28
C ALA A 150 -5.61 7.35 1.81
N ALA A 151 -6.70 7.71 1.13
CA ALA A 151 -6.66 8.16 -0.25
C ALA A 151 -5.83 9.46 -0.40
N MET A 152 -5.97 10.42 0.52
CA MET A 152 -5.18 11.66 0.54
C MET A 152 -3.69 11.37 0.67
N ARG A 153 -3.28 10.55 1.65
CA ARG A 153 -1.88 10.12 1.81
C ARG A 153 -1.35 9.49 0.51
N SER A 154 -2.13 8.58 -0.06
CA SER A 154 -1.74 7.85 -1.28
C SER A 154 -1.61 8.76 -2.48
N LEU A 155 -2.46 9.77 -2.64
CA LEU A 155 -2.30 10.79 -3.69
C LEU A 155 -0.96 11.53 -3.56
N GLY A 156 -0.55 11.84 -2.33
CA GLY A 156 0.79 12.37 -2.07
C GLY A 156 1.91 11.42 -2.51
N LYS A 157 1.77 10.12 -2.26
CA LYS A 157 2.74 9.10 -2.68
C LYS A 157 2.83 8.94 -4.20
N VAL A 158 1.68 8.98 -4.90
CA VAL A 158 1.61 8.96 -6.37
C VAL A 158 2.37 10.16 -6.93
N GLY A 159 2.26 11.32 -6.28
CA GLY A 159 3.10 12.48 -6.56
C GLY A 159 2.66 13.31 -7.77
N MET A 160 1.58 12.94 -8.46
CA MET A 160 1.04 13.64 -9.63
C MET A 160 0.01 14.70 -9.20
N ASN A 161 0.06 15.89 -9.80
CA ASN A 161 -0.84 17.01 -9.51
C ASN A 161 -1.05 17.89 -10.74
N ASP A 162 -1.57 17.28 -11.81
CA ASP A 162 -1.78 17.97 -13.08
C ASP A 162 -2.93 18.97 -12.95
N ASN A 163 -2.70 20.23 -13.34
CA ASN A 163 -3.69 21.31 -13.20
C ASN A 163 -4.18 21.55 -11.76
N ASP A 164 -3.34 21.24 -10.77
CA ASP A 164 -3.65 21.39 -9.34
C ASP A 164 -4.87 20.55 -8.86
N ASP A 165 -5.28 19.52 -9.61
CA ASP A 165 -6.46 18.71 -9.31
C ASP A 165 -6.42 18.06 -7.91
N VAL A 166 -5.28 17.47 -7.55
CA VAL A 166 -5.06 16.82 -6.25
C VAL A 166 -4.99 17.84 -5.13
N THR A 167 -4.26 18.94 -5.31
CA THR A 167 -4.11 19.97 -4.27
C THR A 167 -5.42 20.71 -4.01
N GLN A 168 -6.22 20.96 -5.05
CA GLN A 168 -7.58 21.50 -4.92
C GLN A 168 -8.51 20.52 -4.20
N ALA A 169 -8.46 19.22 -4.53
CA ALA A 169 -9.25 18.20 -3.84
C ALA A 169 -8.90 18.11 -2.34
N ILE A 170 -7.61 18.11 -2.00
CA ILE A 170 -7.14 18.15 -0.60
C ILE A 170 -7.68 19.39 0.12
N ALA A 171 -7.52 20.57 -0.49
CA ALA A 171 -7.99 21.82 0.10
C ALA A 171 -9.51 21.82 0.32
N PHE A 172 -10.29 21.31 -0.65
CA PHE A 172 -11.74 21.17 -0.54
C PHE A 172 -12.13 20.25 0.62
N ILE A 173 -11.49 19.07 0.74
CA ILE A 173 -11.77 18.09 1.78
C ILE A 173 -11.43 18.65 3.16
N VAL A 174 -10.24 19.24 3.34
CA VAL A 174 -9.85 19.88 4.61
C VAL A 174 -10.91 20.89 5.04
N ASN A 175 -11.35 21.76 4.13
CA ASN A 175 -12.35 22.77 4.43
C ASN A 175 -13.73 22.20 4.79
N ARG A 176 -14.12 21.10 4.13
CA ARG A 176 -15.38 20.41 4.43
C ARG A 176 -15.42 19.87 5.86
N PHE A 177 -14.31 19.31 6.34
CA PHE A 177 -14.24 18.74 7.70
C PHE A 177 -13.91 19.79 8.77
N ASP A 178 -13.10 20.80 8.46
CA ASP A 178 -12.72 21.88 9.40
C ASP A 178 -13.93 22.65 9.95
N ILE A 179 -14.93 22.94 9.11
CA ILE A 179 -16.11 23.74 9.52
C ILE A 179 -17.01 22.99 10.50
N LEU A 180 -17.19 21.68 10.31
CA LEU A 180 -18.18 20.89 11.04
C LEU A 180 -17.57 20.12 12.21
N MET A 181 -16.40 19.53 12.00
CA MET A 181 -15.73 18.65 12.97
C MET A 181 -14.25 18.47 12.59
N PRO A 182 -13.34 19.32 13.10
CA PRO A 182 -11.90 19.20 12.84
C PRO A 182 -11.37 17.80 13.19
N ASP A 183 -10.97 17.04 12.17
CA ASP A 183 -10.36 15.73 12.34
C ASP A 183 -8.82 15.85 12.27
N ASN A 184 -8.16 15.57 13.38
CA ASN A 184 -6.70 15.66 13.50
C ASN A 184 -5.97 14.65 12.61
N SER A 185 -6.53 13.46 12.42
CA SER A 185 -5.94 12.41 11.59
C SER A 185 -6.03 12.82 10.12
N LEU A 186 -7.20 13.25 9.66
CA LEU A 186 -7.40 13.72 8.30
C LEU A 186 -6.52 14.94 7.97
N ALA A 187 -6.44 15.91 8.88
CA ALA A 187 -5.58 17.07 8.71
C ALA A 187 -4.11 16.68 8.66
N PHE A 188 -3.65 15.78 9.54
CA PHE A 188 -2.28 15.28 9.50
C PHE A 188 -1.96 14.61 8.16
N GLU A 189 -2.84 13.72 7.69
CA GLU A 189 -2.65 13.02 6.42
C GLU A 189 -2.69 13.96 5.21
N SER A 190 -3.53 14.99 5.25
CA SER A 190 -3.56 16.06 4.24
C SER A 190 -2.23 16.81 4.19
N LEU A 191 -1.63 17.12 5.34
CA LEU A 191 -0.31 17.75 5.41
C LEU A 191 0.79 16.83 4.89
N VAL A 192 0.74 15.53 5.20
CA VAL A 192 1.67 14.54 4.63
C VAL A 192 1.56 14.50 3.11
N ALA A 193 0.33 14.48 2.58
CA ALA A 193 0.10 14.45 1.15
C ALA A 193 0.68 15.69 0.46
N LEU A 194 0.39 16.88 0.98
CA LEU A 194 0.90 18.15 0.44
C LEU A 194 2.43 18.24 0.52
N GLU A 195 3.04 17.72 1.57
CA GLU A 195 4.50 17.64 1.69
C GLU A 195 5.11 16.72 0.63
N LEU A 196 4.51 15.54 0.39
CA LEU A 196 4.98 14.62 -0.64
C LEU A 196 4.81 15.20 -2.04
N LEU A 197 3.68 15.86 -2.33
CA LEU A 197 3.45 16.56 -3.59
C LEU A 197 4.46 17.68 -3.80
N ALA A 198 4.73 18.49 -2.77
CA ALA A 198 5.73 19.54 -2.85
C ALA A 198 7.11 18.98 -3.20
N LYS A 199 7.50 17.83 -2.63
CA LYS A 199 8.76 17.16 -2.97
C LYS A 199 8.75 16.61 -4.40
N ALA A 200 7.66 15.98 -4.83
CA ALA A 200 7.54 15.39 -6.16
C ALA A 200 7.51 16.45 -7.28
N GLN A 201 6.92 17.62 -7.02
CA GLN A 201 6.71 18.70 -7.98
C GLN A 201 7.76 19.82 -7.90
N GLY A 202 8.75 19.70 -7.01
CA GLY A 202 9.78 20.73 -6.80
C GLY A 202 9.23 22.02 -6.16
N GLY A 203 8.11 21.92 -5.46
CA GLY A 203 7.44 23.03 -4.79
C GLY A 203 5.92 22.88 -4.81
N LEU A 204 5.23 23.80 -4.14
CA LEU A 204 3.77 23.87 -4.10
C LEU A 204 3.34 25.31 -4.43
N LYS A 205 2.69 25.49 -5.59
CA LYS A 205 2.26 26.81 -6.07
C LYS A 205 0.76 27.06 -5.91
N ASP A 206 -0.02 25.99 -5.75
CA ASP A 206 -1.46 26.09 -5.57
C ASP A 206 -1.82 26.88 -4.31
N THR A 207 -2.45 28.04 -4.52
CA THR A 207 -2.87 28.92 -3.43
C THR A 207 -3.95 28.29 -2.56
N ALA A 208 -4.80 27.40 -3.11
CA ALA A 208 -5.82 26.70 -2.32
C ALA A 208 -5.16 25.78 -1.28
N ALA A 209 -4.14 25.03 -1.68
CA ALA A 209 -3.37 24.20 -0.75
C ALA A 209 -2.61 25.02 0.29
N ILE A 210 -1.96 26.13 -0.12
CA ILE A 210 -1.27 27.02 0.84
C ILE A 210 -2.26 27.55 1.90
N ARG A 211 -3.47 27.97 1.48
CA ARG A 211 -4.52 28.41 2.41
C ARG A 211 -4.99 27.28 3.33
N ALA A 212 -5.13 26.07 2.82
CA ALA A 212 -5.50 24.91 3.64
C ALA A 212 -4.44 24.63 4.73
N ILE A 213 -3.15 24.70 4.39
CA ILE A 213 -2.06 24.53 5.37
C ILE A 213 -2.11 25.64 6.43
N MET A 214 -2.31 26.91 6.04
CA MET A 214 -2.46 28.02 7.00
C MET A 214 -3.64 27.82 7.95
N ARG A 215 -4.80 27.39 7.43
CA ARG A 215 -5.96 27.07 8.27
C ARG A 215 -5.65 25.98 9.29
N ILE A 216 -4.95 24.93 8.89
CA ILE A 216 -4.55 23.87 9.83
C ILE A 216 -3.54 24.40 10.86
N ALA A 217 -2.61 25.28 10.47
CA ALA A 217 -1.62 25.87 11.37
C ALA A 217 -2.24 26.75 12.47
N ASP A 218 -3.31 27.47 12.16
CA ASP A 218 -3.95 28.44 13.05
C ASP A 218 -5.29 27.96 13.63
N GLY A 219 -5.83 26.86 13.12
CA GLY A 219 -7.12 26.28 13.49
C GLY A 219 -7.09 25.44 14.77
N SER A 220 -8.25 24.85 15.10
CA SER A 220 -8.49 24.10 16.34
C SER A 220 -7.99 22.64 16.30
N TYR A 221 -6.79 22.42 15.78
CA TYR A 221 -6.12 21.11 15.75
C TYR A 221 -5.17 20.92 16.93
N ILE A 222 -4.78 19.69 17.26
CA ILE A 222 -3.79 19.41 18.31
C ILE A 222 -2.42 19.99 17.94
N THR A 223 -1.61 20.29 18.96
CA THR A 223 -0.29 20.92 18.79
C THR A 223 0.61 20.22 17.75
N PRO A 224 0.75 18.88 17.73
CA PRO A 224 1.55 18.21 16.70
C PRO A 224 1.10 18.48 15.26
N VAL A 225 -0.21 18.54 15.01
CA VAL A 225 -0.79 18.80 13.68
C VAL A 225 -0.51 20.25 13.25
N ARG A 226 -0.78 21.21 14.14
CA ARG A 226 -0.48 22.63 13.88
C ARG A 226 1.02 22.85 13.63
N GLN A 227 1.88 22.18 14.39
CA GLN A 227 3.32 22.30 14.23
C GLN A 227 3.79 21.72 12.89
N LYS A 228 3.25 20.57 12.46
CA LYS A 228 3.52 20.03 11.13
C LYS A 228 3.14 21.01 10.03
N ALA A 229 1.98 21.66 10.13
CA ALA A 229 1.54 22.66 9.16
C ALA A 229 2.49 23.87 9.09
N ARG A 230 2.92 24.41 10.24
CA ARG A 230 3.88 25.51 10.30
C ARG A 230 5.24 25.13 9.73
N ASN A 231 5.73 23.94 10.04
CA ASN A 231 6.98 23.43 9.48
C ASN A 231 6.88 23.34 7.94
N LEU A 232 5.78 22.78 7.41
CA LEU A 232 5.56 22.70 5.98
C LEU A 232 5.52 24.10 5.30
N LEU A 233 4.85 25.08 5.90
CA LEU A 233 4.88 26.47 5.38
C LEU A 233 6.29 27.05 5.34
N ASN A 234 7.10 26.79 6.37
CA ASN A 234 8.48 27.24 6.43
C ASN A 234 9.32 26.58 5.32
N ASP A 235 9.17 25.28 5.12
CA ASP A 235 9.89 24.51 4.09
C ASP A 235 9.52 24.97 2.67
N LEU A 236 8.23 25.26 2.42
CA LEU A 236 7.77 25.80 1.14
C LEU A 236 8.34 27.19 0.87
N ARG A 237 8.44 28.04 1.90
CA ARG A 237 9.02 29.38 1.78
C ARG A 237 10.53 29.33 1.50
N THR A 238 11.27 28.47 2.19
CA THR A 238 12.72 28.33 1.97
C THR A 238 13.03 27.77 0.58
N ALA A 239 12.27 26.77 0.13
CA ALA A 239 12.38 26.23 -1.23
C ALA A 239 12.15 27.33 -2.28
N SER A 240 11.07 28.11 -2.16
CA SER A 240 10.78 29.21 -3.08
C SER A 240 11.90 30.26 -3.17
N ASN A 241 12.57 30.56 -2.05
CA ASN A 241 13.68 31.52 -2.03
C ASN A 241 14.96 30.97 -2.69
N SER A 242 15.15 29.65 -2.68
CA SER A 242 16.31 29.00 -3.32
C SER A 242 16.17 28.91 -4.84
N SER A 243 14.95 28.74 -5.37
CA SER A 243 14.69 28.65 -6.81
C SER A 243 14.68 30.00 -7.55
N GLY A 244 14.72 31.12 -6.81
CA GLY A 244 14.75 32.48 -7.35
C GLY A 244 16.15 33.08 -7.52
N LYS A 245 17.21 32.30 -7.29
CA LYS A 245 18.61 32.65 -7.58
C LYS A 245 19.09 31.86 -8.78
#